data_AF-A0A518ICN5-F1
#
_entry.id   AF-A0A518ICN5-F1
#
_cell.length_a   1.000
_cell.length_b   1.000
_cell.length_c   1.000
_cell.angle_alpha   90.00
_cell.angle_beta   90.00
_cell.angle_gamma   90.00
#
_symmetry.space_group_name_H-M   'P 1'
#
loop_
_entity.id
_entity.type
_entity.pdbx_description
1 polymer ?
#
loop_
_entity_poly.entity_id
_entity_poly.type
_entity_poly.pdbx_seq_one_letter_code
_entity_poly.pdbx_strand_id
1 'polypeptide(L)'
;MSAPLVHAGLTFPGIHQDLIFGTPVLKSQKNEIFGVKGATVIDGGIATREITCEHWLYNTYSNISQLNTMLRAITAQIGVKGTLVDSLGTTFDDVLFIRQEPIQGPLYDYEKGWWKKIRLIFEELTP
;
A
#
# COMPACT_ATOMS: atom_id res chain seq x y z
N MET A 1 5.22 21.17 2.51
CA MET A 1 5.90 19.86 2.43
C MET A 1 4.87 18.81 2.78
N SER A 2 4.56 17.87 1.88
CA SER A 2 3.71 16.73 2.25
C SER A 2 4.48 15.87 3.26
N ALA A 3 3.84 15.45 4.36
CA ALA A 3 4.52 14.59 5.32
C ALA A 3 4.76 13.20 4.70
N PRO A 4 5.81 12.48 5.13
CA PRO A 4 6.17 11.24 4.47
C PRO A 4 5.18 10.12 4.82
N LEU A 5 4.87 9.27 3.84
CA LEU A 5 4.13 8.03 4.07
C LEU A 5 5.00 7.08 4.90
N VAL A 6 4.45 6.49 5.95
CA VAL A 6 5.18 5.54 6.82
C VAL A 6 4.39 4.25 6.92
N HIS A 7 5.05 3.10 6.73
CA HIS A 7 4.46 1.78 6.97
C HIS A 7 5.41 0.91 7.78
N ALA A 8 4.91 0.30 8.86
CA ALA A 8 5.69 -0.58 9.74
C ALA A 8 7.01 0.06 10.23
N GLY A 9 7.02 1.39 10.43
CA GLY A 9 8.20 2.15 10.82
C GLY A 9 9.16 2.52 9.68
N LEU A 10 8.96 2.03 8.45
CA LEU A 10 9.70 2.46 7.28
C LEU A 10 9.07 3.72 6.69
N THR A 11 9.85 4.78 6.60
CA THR A 11 9.48 6.02 5.91
C THR A 11 9.77 5.91 4.42
N PHE A 12 8.76 6.12 3.57
CA PHE A 12 8.93 6.18 2.12
C PHE A 12 9.36 7.59 1.70
N PRO A 13 10.59 7.79 1.21
CA PRO A 13 11.06 9.13 0.85
C PRO A 13 10.41 9.62 -0.44
N GLY A 14 10.13 10.92 -0.52
CA GLY A 14 9.51 11.55 -1.70
C GLY A 14 8.10 12.05 -1.39
N ILE A 15 7.23 12.03 -2.40
CA ILE A 15 5.84 12.51 -2.28
C ILE A 15 4.89 11.43 -2.78
N HIS A 16 3.73 11.31 -2.14
CA HIS A 16 2.65 10.45 -2.60
C HIS A 16 1.42 11.30 -2.96
N GLN A 17 0.55 10.69 -3.76
CA GLN A 17 -0.82 11.15 -3.96
C GLN A 17 -1.71 10.69 -2.80
N ASP A 18 -2.94 11.22 -2.75
CA ASP A 18 -3.93 10.81 -1.77
C ASP A 18 -4.19 9.30 -1.82
N LEU A 19 -4.51 8.73 -0.66
CA LEU A 19 -4.86 7.31 -0.54
C LEU A 19 -6.19 7.04 -1.25
N ILE A 20 -6.19 6.05 -2.13
CA ILE A 20 -7.38 5.56 -2.82
C ILE A 20 -7.81 4.27 -2.13
N PHE A 21 -9.00 4.31 -1.52
CA PHE A 21 -9.59 3.18 -0.84
C PHE A 21 -10.42 2.34 -1.81
N GLY A 22 -10.09 1.05 -1.91
CA GLY A 22 -10.86 0.07 -2.65
C GLY A 22 -12.19 -0.29 -1.96
N THR A 23 -13.02 -1.06 -2.67
CA THR A 23 -14.27 -1.58 -2.11
C THR A 23 -13.97 -2.56 -0.98
N PRO A 24 -14.54 -2.38 0.22
CA PRO A 24 -14.36 -3.33 1.31
C PRO A 24 -14.90 -4.71 0.92
N VAL A 25 -14.11 -5.74 1.17
CA VAL A 25 -14.53 -7.14 0.99
C VAL A 25 -15.33 -7.54 2.21
N LEU A 26 -16.50 -8.16 2.02
CA LEU A 26 -17.33 -8.65 3.13
C LEU A 26 -16.94 -10.08 3.50
N LYS A 27 -16.85 -10.37 4.80
CA LYS A 27 -16.76 -11.75 5.29
C LYS A 27 -18.11 -12.39 5.02
N SER A 28 -18.15 -13.44 4.22
CA SER A 28 -19.37 -14.23 4.05
C SER A 28 -19.06 -15.71 4.13
N GLN A 29 -19.89 -16.43 4.86
CA GLN A 29 -19.89 -17.89 4.86
C GLN A 29 -21.14 -18.37 4.15
N LYS A 30 -20.94 -19.18 3.10
CA LYS A 30 -22.04 -19.83 2.37
C LYS A 30 -22.18 -21.25 2.90
N ASN A 31 -23.33 -21.53 3.52
CA ASN A 31 -23.68 -22.86 3.99
C ASN A 31 -24.76 -23.45 3.11
N GLU A 32 -24.52 -24.64 2.59
CA GLU A 32 -25.51 -25.45 1.90
C GLU A 32 -26.01 -26.53 2.87
N ILE A 33 -27.32 -26.51 3.15
CA ILE A 33 -27.95 -27.46 4.07
C ILE A 33 -28.65 -28.52 3.21
N PHE A 34 -28.28 -29.79 3.41
CA PHE A 34 -28.85 -30.90 2.66
C PHE A 34 -30.38 -30.94 2.85
N GLY A 35 -31.13 -30.91 1.75
CA GLY A 35 -32.61 -30.94 1.76
C GLY A 35 -33.30 -29.57 1.76
N VAL A 36 -32.56 -28.45 1.80
CA VAL A 36 -33.11 -27.10 1.62
C VAL A 36 -32.63 -26.54 0.28
N LYS A 37 -33.56 -26.03 -0.54
CA LYS A 37 -33.22 -25.45 -1.84
C LYS A 37 -32.70 -24.02 -1.64
N GLY A 38 -31.38 -23.86 -1.74
CA GLY A 38 -30.69 -22.58 -1.60
C GLY A 38 -29.52 -22.65 -0.62
N ALA A 39 -28.74 -21.57 -0.53
CA ALA A 39 -27.65 -21.44 0.43
C ALA A 39 -28.00 -20.36 1.47
N THR A 40 -27.74 -20.65 2.74
CA THR A 40 -27.79 -19.63 3.79
C THR A 40 -26.46 -18.88 3.79
N VAL A 41 -26.51 -17.56 3.70
CA VAL A 41 -25.33 -16.70 3.81
C VAL A 41 -25.30 -16.12 5.22
N ILE A 42 -24.21 -16.39 5.94
CA ILE A 42 -23.92 -15.70 7.21
C ILE A 42 -23.00 -14.53 6.87
N ASP A 43 -23.48 -13.30 7.13
CA ASP A 43 -22.73 -12.07 6.93
C ASP A 43 -21.84 -11.81 8.16
N GLY A 44 -20.53 -11.72 7.93
CA GLY A 44 -19.49 -11.59 8.96
C GLY A 44 -18.91 -10.19 9.09
N GLY A 45 -19.56 -9.16 8.53
CA GLY A 45 -19.06 -7.79 8.54
C GLY A 45 -17.90 -7.57 7.55
N ILE A 46 -17.18 -6.46 7.68
CA ILE A 46 -16.11 -6.11 6.75
C ILE A 46 -14.86 -6.96 7.02
N ALA A 47 -14.32 -7.57 5.98
CA ALA A 47 -13.14 -8.44 5.99
C ALA A 47 -11.87 -7.63 5.87
N THR A 48 -11.64 -7.07 4.68
CA THR A 48 -10.41 -6.36 4.34
C THR A 48 -10.74 -5.24 3.36
N ARG A 49 -9.84 -4.26 3.27
CA ARG A 49 -9.96 -3.16 2.30
C ARG A 49 -8.60 -2.91 1.65
N GLU A 50 -8.56 -2.85 0.32
CA GLU A 50 -7.35 -2.46 -0.39
C GLU A 50 -7.13 -0.94 -0.26
N ILE A 51 -5.91 -0.52 0.04
CA ILE A 51 -5.48 0.88 0.05
C ILE A 51 -4.39 1.01 -1.00
N THR A 52 -4.58 1.91 -1.96
CA THR A 52 -3.60 2.15 -3.04
C THR A 52 -3.14 3.58 -3.02
N CYS A 53 -1.85 3.81 -3.31
CA CYS A 53 -1.33 5.16 -3.49
C CYS A 53 -0.23 5.19 -4.55
N GLU A 54 -0.21 6.26 -5.34
CA GLU A 54 0.91 6.52 -6.24
C GLU A 54 1.97 7.35 -5.51
N HIS A 55 3.21 6.88 -5.56
CA HIS A 55 4.34 7.48 -4.85
C HIS A 55 5.46 7.83 -5.84
N TRP A 56 5.90 9.08 -5.83
CA TRP A 56 7.12 9.51 -6.49
C TRP A 56 8.28 9.32 -5.52
N LEU A 57 9.04 8.26 -5.74
CA LEU A 57 10.24 7.94 -4.97
C LEU A 57 11.41 8.80 -5.44
N TYR A 58 11.87 9.71 -4.59
CA TYR A 58 13.09 10.48 -4.78
C TYR A 58 13.69 10.86 -3.42
N ASN A 59 15.01 10.97 -3.35
CA ASN A 59 15.72 11.46 -2.17
C ASN A 59 17.09 12.03 -2.57
N THR A 60 17.11 12.90 -3.58
CA THR A 60 18.36 13.46 -4.15
C THR A 60 19.37 12.37 -4.55
N TYR A 61 18.88 11.23 -5.04
CA TYR A 61 19.72 10.09 -5.38
C TYR A 61 20.68 10.50 -6.49
N SER A 62 21.99 10.52 -6.20
CA SER A 62 23.01 10.97 -7.14
C SER A 62 23.24 9.95 -8.25
N ASN A 63 22.90 8.68 -8.01
CA ASN A 63 23.00 7.61 -8.99
C ASN A 63 21.79 6.66 -8.93
N ILE A 64 21.56 5.97 -10.05
CA ILE A 64 20.47 5.00 -10.19
C ILE A 64 20.59 3.82 -9.22
N SER A 65 21.81 3.49 -8.76
CA SER A 65 22.04 2.39 -7.82
C SER A 65 21.45 2.67 -6.43
N GLN A 66 21.55 3.92 -5.95
CA GLN A 66 20.91 4.36 -4.69
C GLN A 66 19.38 4.25 -4.78
N LEU A 67 18.80 4.71 -5.90
CA LEU A 67 17.36 4.56 -6.16
C LEU A 67 16.96 3.07 -6.16
N ASN A 68 17.72 2.22 -6.86
CA ASN A 68 17.45 0.77 -6.91
C ASN A 68 17.60 0.10 -5.54
N THR A 69 18.54 0.55 -4.71
CA THR A 69 18.70 0.06 -3.34
C THR A 69 17.48 0.39 -2.50
N MET A 70 16.95 1.61 -2.59
CA MET A 70 15.72 1.98 -1.90
C MET A 70 14.51 1.20 -2.42
N LEU A 71 14.39 1.02 -3.74
CA LEU A 71 13.32 0.20 -4.31
C LEU A 71 13.35 -1.23 -3.76
N ARG A 72 14.54 -1.83 -3.65
CA ARG A 72 14.70 -3.16 -3.02
C ARG A 72 14.33 -3.16 -1.54
N ALA A 73 14.69 -2.11 -0.80
CA ALA A 73 14.33 -1.98 0.62
C ALA A 73 12.80 -1.90 0.80
N ILE A 74 12.11 -1.17 -0.09
CA ILE A 74 10.64 -1.13 -0.12
C ILE A 74 10.08 -2.51 -0.47
N THR A 75 10.56 -3.14 -1.54
CA THR A 75 10.11 -4.48 -1.94
C THR A 75 10.32 -5.52 -0.84
N ALA A 76 11.36 -5.38 -0.01
CA ALA A 76 11.61 -6.27 1.13
C ALA A 76 10.56 -6.15 2.25
N GLN A 77 9.75 -5.08 2.27
CA GLN A 77 8.62 -4.94 3.20
C GLN A 77 7.35 -5.66 2.72
N ILE A 78 7.35 -6.23 1.52
CA ILE A 78 6.17 -6.98 1.03
C ILE A 78 5.89 -8.15 1.99
N GLY A 79 4.64 -8.26 2.43
CA GLY A 79 4.18 -9.24 3.41
C GLY A 79 4.34 -8.79 4.87
N VAL A 80 4.92 -7.61 5.13
CA VAL A 80 5.01 -7.05 6.48
C VAL A 80 3.68 -6.43 6.87
N LYS A 81 3.23 -6.75 8.09
CA LYS A 81 2.06 -6.14 8.73
C LYS A 81 2.52 -5.02 9.67
N GLY A 82 1.83 -3.89 9.65
CA GLY A 82 2.09 -2.78 10.58
C GLY A 82 1.10 -1.64 10.42
N THR A 83 1.33 -0.54 11.13
CA THR A 83 0.54 0.68 11.00
C THR A 83 0.98 1.44 9.75
N LEU A 84 0.02 1.88 8.94
CA LEU A 84 0.20 2.83 7.85
C LEU A 84 -0.16 4.24 8.36
N VAL A 85 0.74 5.20 8.17
CA VAL A 85 0.54 6.60 8.53
C VAL A 85 0.62 7.44 7.26
N ASP A 86 -0.46 8.16 6.98
CA ASP A 86 -0.56 9.11 5.87
C ASP A 86 0.11 10.45 6.19
N SER A 87 0.39 11.24 5.15
CA SER A 87 0.86 12.63 5.21
C SER A 87 0.04 13.56 6.11
N LEU A 88 -1.24 13.27 6.28
CA LEU A 88 -2.16 14.04 7.13
C LEU A 88 -2.10 13.61 8.60
N GLY A 89 -1.31 12.60 8.94
CA GLY A 89 -1.25 12.00 10.28
C GLY A 89 -2.37 10.98 10.55
N THR A 90 -3.20 10.68 9.56
CA THR A 90 -4.19 9.60 9.66
C THR A 90 -3.47 8.26 9.78
N THR A 91 -3.87 7.46 10.77
CA THR A 91 -3.29 6.16 11.03
C THR A 91 -4.28 5.06 10.69
N PHE A 92 -3.78 4.01 10.06
CA PHE A 92 -4.51 2.78 9.75
C PHE A 92 -3.73 1.63 10.38
N ASP A 93 -4.34 0.98 11.36
CA ASP A 93 -3.76 -0.16 12.02
C ASP A 93 -3.96 -1.44 11.20
N ASP A 94 -3.15 -2.46 11.47
CA ASP A 94 -3.29 -3.78 10.86
C ASP A 94 -3.27 -3.77 9.33
N VAL A 95 -2.35 -2.99 8.76
CA VAL A 95 -2.16 -2.87 7.31
C VAL A 95 -1.01 -3.77 6.83
N LEU A 96 -1.33 -4.67 5.89
CA LEU A 96 -0.38 -5.53 5.20
C LEU A 96 0.12 -4.85 3.93
N PHE A 97 1.44 -4.79 3.72
CA PHE A 97 1.97 -4.33 2.44
C PHE A 97 1.97 -5.46 1.41
N ILE A 98 1.17 -5.33 0.35
CA ILE A 98 0.91 -6.41 -0.61
C ILE A 98 1.95 -6.42 -1.72
N ARG A 99 2.11 -5.29 -2.41
CA ARG A 99 3.01 -5.20 -3.56
C ARG A 99 3.36 -3.77 -3.93
N GLN A 100 4.44 -3.68 -4.68
CA GLN A 100 4.92 -2.47 -5.32
C GLN A 100 4.87 -2.66 -6.84
N GLU A 101 4.24 -1.74 -7.56
CA GLU A 101 4.18 -1.77 -9.03
C GLU A 101 4.93 -0.57 -9.63
N PRO A 102 5.71 -0.75 -10.71
CA PRO A 102 6.32 0.37 -11.41
C PRO A 102 5.27 1.12 -12.23
N ILE A 103 5.26 2.46 -12.17
CA ILE A 103 4.42 3.31 -13.03
C ILE A 103 5.27 4.03 -14.08
N GLN A 104 6.31 4.75 -13.64
CA GLN A 104 7.13 5.60 -14.52
C GLN A 104 8.58 5.69 -14.04
N GLY A 105 9.51 5.76 -14.99
CA GLY A 105 10.95 5.89 -14.72
C GLY A 105 11.67 4.55 -14.57
N PRO A 106 12.95 4.54 -14.20
CA PRO A 106 13.69 5.64 -13.58
C PRO A 106 14.05 6.78 -14.55
N LEU A 107 13.99 8.03 -14.06
CA LEU A 107 14.40 9.24 -14.77
C LEU A 107 15.30 10.08 -13.88
N TYR A 108 16.10 10.96 -14.49
CA TYR A 108 16.95 11.90 -13.77
C TYR A 108 16.40 13.32 -13.86
N ASP A 109 16.44 14.03 -12.75
CA ASP A 109 16.09 15.45 -12.62
C ASP A 109 17.24 16.15 -11.89
N TYR A 110 17.62 17.35 -12.33
CA TYR A 110 18.81 18.03 -11.78
C TYR A 110 18.61 18.52 -10.34
N GLU A 111 17.38 18.78 -9.90
CA GLU A 111 17.08 19.22 -8.53
C GLU A 111 16.76 18.03 -7.62
N LYS A 112 16.10 17.01 -8.15
CA LYS A 112 15.57 15.88 -7.37
C LYS A 112 16.47 14.64 -7.42
N GLY A 113 17.46 14.61 -8.31
CA GLY A 113 18.28 13.44 -8.61
C GLY A 113 17.52 12.37 -9.40
N TRP A 114 17.97 11.12 -9.28
CA TRP A 114 17.24 9.99 -9.84
C TRP A 114 15.91 9.78 -9.11
N TRP A 115 14.84 9.53 -9.86
CA TRP A 115 13.51 9.30 -9.30
C TRP A 115 12.73 8.24 -10.07
N LYS A 116 11.71 7.66 -9.41
CA LYS A 116 10.79 6.69 -10.03
C LYS A 116 9.40 6.84 -9.43
N LYS A 117 8.36 6.82 -10.28
CA LYS A 117 6.97 6.72 -9.84
C LYS A 117 6.58 5.26 -9.68
N ILE A 118 6.03 4.91 -8.53
CA ILE A 118 5.62 3.56 -8.14
C ILE A 118 4.21 3.59 -7.58
N ARG A 119 3.48 2.49 -7.68
CA ARG A 119 2.24 2.27 -6.93
C ARG A 119 2.56 1.41 -5.72
N LEU A 120 2.09 1.84 -4.56
CA LEU A 120 2.12 1.04 -3.35
C LEU A 120 0.70 0.53 -3.10
N ILE A 121 0.59 -0.77 -2.83
CA ILE A 121 -0.69 -1.44 -2.61
C ILE A 121 -0.62 -2.12 -1.26
N PHE A 122 -1.56 -1.76 -0.40
CA PHE A 122 -1.71 -2.24 0.94
C PHE A 122 -3.09 -2.89 1.12
N GLU A 123 -3.22 -3.74 2.11
CA GLU A 123 -4.49 -4.32 2.53
C GLU A 123 -4.69 -4.07 4.03
N GLU A 124 -5.74 -3.33 4.35
CA GLU A 124 -6.20 -3.13 5.72
C GLU A 124 -7.02 -4.34 6.15
N LEU A 125 -6.55 -5.06 7.17
CA LEU A 125 -7.14 -6.32 7.60
C LEU A 125 -8.35 -6.15 8.53
N THR A 126 -8.55 -4.95 9.07
CA THR A 126 -9.65 -4.58 9.95
C THR A 126 -10.04 -3.10 9.74
N PRO A 127 -10.70 -2.79 8.61
CA PRO A 127 -11.09 -1.42 8.26
C PRO A 127 -12.29 -0.87 9.06
#